data_AF-Q4SDW2-F1
#
_entry.id   AF-Q4SDW2-F1
#
_cell.length_a   1.000
_cell.length_b   1.000
_cell.length_c   1.000
_cell.angle_alpha   90.00
_cell.angle_beta   90.00
_cell.angle_gamma   90.00
#
_symmetry.space_group_name_H-M   'P 1'
#
loop_
_entity.id
_entity.type
_entity.pdbx_description
1 polymer ?
#
loop_
_entity_poly.entity_id
_entity_poly.type
_entity_poly.pdbx_seq_one_letter_code
_entity_poly.pdbx_strand_id
1 'polypeptide(L)'
;MGVINTPMIPWCQTSLPLDIQCNIHIKLENMQRTGSFKIRGVANQFARRPRGGHYVTMSAGNYGKSFAYALKLYGEKGKVVMPETAPVSRSTLIQSLGVEVERVPTSRLMDVVNRCVREDNMTFLHSYDDLDLIAGHASLGLEVLEVMPEPDVVVVCCGGGGLLAGVAAAIKLSGCEKTRIYGVEPEGEIKSAVSALYKSGLVVEPSGCAAFAAIVGKKIPDLEGKNVVCILSGGNIVKDELANFPD
;
A
#
# COMPACT_ATOMS: atom_id res chain seq x y z
N MET A 1 -1.27 -16.69 2.44
CA MET A 1 -2.34 -15.70 2.19
C MET A 1 -2.35 -15.16 0.75
N GLY A 2 -1.78 -15.88 -0.23
CA GLY A 2 -1.78 -15.44 -1.63
C GLY A 2 -0.99 -14.15 -1.90
N VAL A 3 0.00 -13.83 -1.06
CA VAL A 3 0.97 -12.76 -1.35
C VAL A 3 1.81 -13.23 -2.53
N ILE A 4 1.79 -12.46 -3.61
CA ILE A 4 2.60 -12.75 -4.80
C ILE A 4 3.89 -11.94 -4.79
N ASN A 5 4.95 -12.51 -5.37
CA ASN A 5 6.12 -11.73 -5.77
C ASN A 5 5.72 -10.90 -6.99
N THR A 6 5.52 -9.60 -6.78
CA THR A 6 5.04 -8.69 -7.83
C THR A 6 6.18 -8.33 -8.78
N PRO A 7 5.91 -8.08 -10.07
CA PRO A 7 6.98 -7.70 -11.00
C PRO A 7 7.68 -6.40 -10.59
N MET A 8 9.00 -6.35 -10.83
CA MET A 8 9.77 -5.12 -10.88
C MET A 8 10.27 -4.93 -12.31
N ILE A 9 9.79 -3.89 -12.98
CA ILE A 9 10.06 -3.67 -14.41
C ILE A 9 10.93 -2.42 -14.61
N PRO A 10 11.92 -2.42 -15.51
CA PRO A 10 12.58 -1.19 -15.90
C PRO A 10 11.61 -0.27 -16.65
N TRP A 11 11.77 1.05 -16.50
CA TRP A 11 10.86 2.02 -17.09
C TRP A 11 10.79 1.93 -18.63
N CYS A 12 11.85 1.47 -19.29
CA CYS A 12 11.91 1.29 -20.74
C CYS A 12 10.96 0.20 -21.29
N GLN A 13 10.37 -0.63 -20.41
CA GLN A 13 9.28 -1.55 -20.77
C GLN A 13 7.91 -0.86 -20.81
N THR A 14 7.84 0.44 -20.50
CA THR A 14 6.63 1.27 -20.53
C THR A 14 6.73 2.33 -21.61
N SER A 15 5.62 3.00 -21.94
CA SER A 15 5.59 4.17 -22.81
C SER A 15 5.67 5.50 -22.03
N LEU A 16 6.22 5.48 -20.80
CA LEU A 16 6.27 6.67 -19.95
C LEU A 16 7.22 7.72 -20.56
N PRO A 17 6.79 8.99 -20.71
CA PRO A 17 7.62 10.06 -21.27
C PRO A 17 8.59 10.60 -20.22
N LEU A 18 9.53 9.78 -19.77
CA LEU A 18 10.48 10.14 -18.71
C LEU A 18 11.66 10.91 -19.29
N ASP A 19 11.71 12.22 -19.02
CA ASP A 19 12.89 13.07 -19.23
C ASP A 19 13.73 13.16 -17.96
N ILE A 20 14.24 12.00 -17.52
CA ILE A 20 15.09 11.88 -16.33
C ILE A 20 16.29 11.01 -16.66
N GLN A 21 17.49 11.53 -16.39
CA GLN A 21 18.76 10.84 -16.61
C GLN A 21 19.08 9.84 -15.49
N CYS A 22 18.16 8.90 -15.21
CA CYS A 22 18.38 7.84 -14.21
C CYS A 22 17.74 6.50 -14.62
N ASN A 23 18.20 5.40 -14.00
CA ASN A 23 17.75 4.05 -14.29
C ASN A 23 16.58 3.66 -13.39
N ILE A 24 15.36 4.04 -13.77
CA ILE A 24 14.14 3.79 -12.98
C ILE A 24 13.65 2.34 -13.16
N HIS A 25 13.42 1.67 -12.03
CA HIS A 25 12.77 0.37 -11.93
C HIS A 25 11.49 0.50 -11.10
N ILE A 26 10.39 -0.04 -11.58
CA ILE A 26 9.05 0.16 -11.04
C ILE A 26 8.58 -1.13 -10.39
N LYS A 27 8.37 -1.13 -9.07
CA LYS A 27 7.80 -2.26 -8.32
C LYS A 27 6.28 -2.16 -8.31
N LEU A 28 5.60 -3.14 -8.92
CA LEU A 28 4.16 -3.08 -9.26
C LEU A 28 3.25 -3.71 -8.17
N GLU A 29 3.15 -3.07 -7.01
CA GLU A 29 2.26 -3.56 -5.93
C GLU A 29 0.77 -3.39 -6.23
N ASN A 30 0.40 -2.60 -7.23
CA ASN A 30 -0.94 -2.57 -7.79
C ASN A 30 -1.37 -3.94 -8.37
N MET A 31 -0.43 -4.82 -8.72
CA MET A 31 -0.71 -6.18 -9.21
C MET A 31 -0.93 -7.22 -8.11
N GLN A 32 -0.73 -6.85 -6.85
CA GLN A 32 -0.89 -7.75 -5.71
C GLN A 32 -2.34 -8.27 -5.61
N ARG A 33 -2.57 -9.40 -4.94
CA ARG A 33 -3.87 -10.10 -4.89
C ARG A 33 -5.06 -9.23 -4.50
N THR A 34 -4.86 -8.27 -3.61
CA THR A 34 -5.90 -7.32 -3.17
C THR A 34 -5.78 -5.94 -3.84
N GLY A 35 -4.91 -5.80 -4.84
CA GLY A 35 -4.64 -4.57 -5.61
C GLY A 35 -3.71 -3.58 -4.92
N SER A 36 -3.01 -3.99 -3.85
CA SER A 36 -2.03 -3.14 -3.15
C SER A 36 -1.10 -3.94 -2.24
N PHE A 37 -0.04 -3.30 -1.76
CA PHE A 37 0.91 -3.86 -0.80
C PHE A 37 0.33 -4.29 0.55
N LYS A 38 -0.89 -3.84 0.90
CA LYS A 38 -1.44 -4.03 2.24
C LYS A 38 -1.60 -5.50 2.63
N ILE A 39 -1.82 -6.39 1.66
CA ILE A 39 -1.91 -7.83 1.95
C ILE A 39 -0.62 -8.41 2.52
N ARG A 40 0.57 -7.82 2.26
CA ARG A 40 1.84 -8.29 2.81
C ARG A 40 1.87 -8.17 4.34
N GLY A 41 1.48 -7.00 4.83
CA GLY A 41 1.40 -6.71 6.27
C GLY A 41 0.28 -7.52 6.92
N VAL A 42 -0.91 -7.52 6.31
CA VAL A 42 -2.05 -8.30 6.81
C VAL A 42 -1.73 -9.80 6.86
N ALA A 43 -0.99 -10.31 5.86
CA ALA A 43 -0.51 -11.67 5.83
C ALA A 43 0.27 -12.05 7.09
N ASN A 44 1.21 -11.20 7.47
CA ASN A 44 2.03 -11.44 8.65
C ASN A 44 1.25 -11.21 9.96
N GLN A 45 0.42 -10.16 10.06
CA GLN A 45 -0.42 -9.93 11.24
C GLN A 45 -1.24 -11.16 11.60
N PHE A 46 -2.02 -11.71 10.67
CA PHE A 46 -2.84 -12.91 10.94
C PHE A 46 -1.99 -14.16 11.17
N ALA A 47 -0.85 -14.31 10.50
CA ALA A 47 0.05 -15.45 10.72
C ALA A 47 0.63 -15.48 12.15
N ARG A 48 0.71 -14.32 12.81
CA ARG A 48 1.24 -14.15 14.17
C ARG A 48 0.15 -14.25 15.25
N ARG A 49 -1.10 -14.48 14.86
CA ARG A 49 -2.24 -14.57 15.78
C ARG A 49 -2.79 -16.01 15.85
N PRO A 50 -3.38 -16.39 16.99
CA PRO A 50 -4.05 -17.68 17.10
C PRO A 50 -5.25 -17.75 16.15
N ARG A 51 -5.55 -18.95 15.67
CA ARG A 51 -6.73 -19.22 14.83
C ARG A 51 -8.03 -19.04 15.61
N GLY A 52 -9.09 -18.69 14.90
CA GLY A 52 -10.44 -18.55 15.46
C GLY A 52 -10.63 -17.20 16.14
N GLY A 53 -9.84 -16.19 15.76
CA GLY A 53 -9.95 -14.85 16.32
C GLY A 53 -11.19 -14.10 15.82
N HIS A 54 -11.55 -13.07 16.59
CA HIS A 54 -12.57 -12.09 16.23
C HIS A 54 -11.90 -10.73 16.16
N TYR A 55 -11.87 -10.10 14.99
CA TYR A 55 -10.99 -8.95 14.76
C TYR A 55 -11.75 -7.69 14.35
N VAL A 56 -11.29 -6.53 14.81
CA VAL A 56 -11.81 -5.23 14.39
C VAL A 56 -10.69 -4.40 13.76
N THR A 57 -11.01 -3.60 12.74
CA THR A 57 -10.10 -2.58 12.24
C THR A 57 -10.86 -1.31 11.82
N MET A 58 -10.11 -0.23 11.57
CA MET A 58 -10.63 1.03 11.05
C MET A 58 -9.99 1.38 9.71
N SER A 59 -10.64 1.04 8.59
CA SER A 59 -10.13 1.40 7.26
C SER A 59 -11.16 1.19 6.15
N ALA A 60 -11.52 2.25 5.44
CA ALA A 60 -12.29 2.15 4.19
C ALA A 60 -11.44 1.77 2.95
N GLY A 61 -10.11 1.72 3.11
CA GLY A 61 -9.17 1.65 1.99
C GLY A 61 -8.55 0.27 1.78
N ASN A 62 -7.34 0.28 1.23
CA ASN A 62 -6.56 -0.91 0.89
C ASN A 62 -6.33 -1.87 2.06
N TYR A 63 -6.17 -1.32 3.28
CA TYR A 63 -6.05 -2.14 4.47
C TYR A 63 -7.36 -2.86 4.78
N GLY A 64 -8.50 -2.14 4.84
CA GLY A 64 -9.81 -2.75 5.10
C GLY A 64 -10.17 -3.84 4.09
N LYS A 65 -9.89 -3.61 2.80
CA LYS A 65 -10.04 -4.64 1.75
C LYS A 65 -9.14 -5.87 2.01
N SER A 66 -7.88 -5.66 2.37
CA SER A 66 -6.92 -6.76 2.61
C SER A 66 -7.25 -7.54 3.88
N PHE A 67 -7.65 -6.84 4.94
CA PHE A 67 -8.17 -7.39 6.19
C PHE A 67 -9.41 -8.26 5.93
N ALA A 68 -10.38 -7.75 5.17
CA ALA A 68 -11.59 -8.50 4.87
C ALA A 68 -11.32 -9.72 3.98
N TYR A 69 -10.38 -9.61 3.04
CA TYR A 69 -9.92 -10.75 2.25
C TYR A 69 -9.25 -11.82 3.13
N ALA A 70 -8.45 -11.40 4.12
CA ALA A 70 -7.82 -12.32 5.08
C ALA A 70 -8.87 -13.05 5.92
N LEU A 71 -9.83 -12.34 6.52
CA LEU A 71 -10.92 -12.96 7.30
C LEU A 71 -11.65 -14.04 6.49
N LYS A 72 -12.04 -13.73 5.24
CA LYS A 72 -12.67 -14.69 4.33
C LYS A 72 -11.82 -15.93 4.08
N LEU A 73 -10.52 -15.76 3.87
CA LEU A 73 -9.61 -16.87 3.59
C LEU A 73 -9.39 -17.77 4.81
N TYR A 74 -9.35 -17.18 6.01
CA TYR A 74 -9.11 -17.92 7.26
C TYR A 74 -10.40 -18.48 7.89
N GLY A 75 -11.57 -18.08 7.39
CA GLY A 75 -12.85 -18.44 8.00
C GLY A 75 -13.08 -17.77 9.35
N GLU A 76 -12.47 -16.59 9.55
CA GLU A 76 -12.52 -15.85 10.81
C GLU A 76 -13.53 -14.71 10.74
N LYS A 77 -13.99 -14.26 11.91
CA LYS A 77 -14.99 -13.20 12.02
C LYS A 77 -14.31 -11.85 12.22
N GLY A 78 -14.95 -10.79 11.75
CA GLY A 78 -14.50 -9.46 12.09
C GLY A 78 -15.35 -8.35 11.52
N LYS A 79 -14.97 -7.13 11.91
CA LYS A 79 -15.66 -5.88 11.60
C LYS A 79 -14.69 -4.84 11.07
N VAL A 80 -15.09 -4.13 10.03
CA VAL A 80 -14.42 -2.92 9.54
C VAL A 80 -15.26 -1.71 9.92
N VAL A 81 -14.69 -0.85 10.76
CA VAL A 81 -15.24 0.46 11.07
C VAL A 81 -14.72 1.46 10.03
N MET A 82 -15.57 2.33 9.50
CA MET A 82 -15.14 3.32 8.51
C MET A 82 -15.94 4.63 8.57
N PRO A 83 -15.40 5.74 8.05
CA PRO A 83 -16.15 6.99 7.95
C PRO A 83 -17.43 6.83 7.12
N GLU A 84 -18.51 7.48 7.53
CA GLU A 84 -19.73 7.62 6.71
C GLU A 84 -19.49 8.40 5.41
N THR A 85 -18.42 9.18 5.34
CA THR A 85 -17.96 9.88 4.13
C THR A 85 -17.22 8.97 3.15
N ALA A 86 -16.81 7.75 3.55
CA ALA A 86 -16.18 6.81 2.65
C ALA A 86 -17.14 6.39 1.53
N PRO A 87 -16.68 6.23 0.27
CA PRO A 87 -17.56 5.85 -0.83
C PRO A 87 -18.29 4.53 -0.56
N VAL A 88 -19.58 4.47 -0.89
CA VAL A 88 -20.44 3.28 -0.66
C VAL A 88 -19.89 2.03 -1.34
N SER A 89 -19.24 2.19 -2.49
CA SER A 89 -18.56 1.10 -3.20
C SER A 89 -17.51 0.38 -2.35
N ARG A 90 -16.83 1.09 -1.43
CA ARG A 90 -15.85 0.52 -0.51
C ARG A 90 -16.51 -0.36 0.54
N SER A 91 -17.62 0.11 1.15
CA SER A 91 -18.39 -0.71 2.09
C SER A 91 -18.98 -1.95 1.42
N THR A 92 -19.58 -1.80 0.22
CA THR A 92 -20.16 -2.91 -0.53
C THR A 92 -19.11 -3.96 -0.87
N LEU A 93 -17.92 -3.54 -1.31
CA LEU A 93 -16.82 -4.44 -1.60
C LEU A 93 -16.39 -5.24 -0.35
N ILE A 94 -16.21 -4.56 0.79
CA ILE A 94 -15.80 -5.22 2.04
C ILE A 94 -16.89 -6.18 2.53
N GLN A 95 -18.16 -5.78 2.49
CA GLN A 95 -19.29 -6.63 2.86
C GLN A 95 -19.41 -7.85 1.94
N SER A 96 -19.11 -7.73 0.65
CA SER A 96 -19.10 -8.87 -0.30
C SER A 96 -18.07 -9.95 0.05
N LEU A 97 -17.09 -9.63 0.90
CA LEU A 97 -16.12 -10.57 1.45
C LEU A 97 -16.61 -11.28 2.72
N GLY A 98 -17.84 -11.00 3.17
CA GLY A 98 -18.46 -11.62 4.35
C GLY A 98 -18.11 -10.96 5.67
N VAL A 99 -17.66 -9.70 5.64
CA VAL A 99 -17.18 -8.95 6.81
C VAL A 99 -18.17 -7.87 7.20
N GLU A 100 -18.40 -7.71 8.50
CA GLU A 100 -19.28 -6.66 9.01
C GLU A 100 -18.68 -5.28 8.73
N VAL A 101 -19.52 -4.32 8.37
CA VAL A 101 -19.11 -2.93 8.17
C VAL A 101 -19.97 -2.01 9.02
N GLU A 102 -19.32 -1.17 9.81
CA GLU A 102 -19.97 -0.14 10.62
C GLU A 102 -19.49 1.24 10.15
N ARG A 103 -20.42 2.04 9.61
CA ARG A 103 -20.14 3.39 9.11
C ARG A 103 -20.52 4.42 10.17
N VAL A 104 -19.58 5.27 10.58
CA VAL A 104 -19.79 6.29 11.61
C VAL A 104 -19.08 7.60 11.25
N PRO A 105 -19.41 8.73 11.90
CA PRO A 105 -18.61 9.95 11.79
C PRO A 105 -17.14 9.69 12.15
N THR A 106 -16.20 10.36 11.49
CA THR A 106 -14.76 10.19 11.70
C THR A 106 -14.35 10.34 13.17
N SER A 107 -15.00 11.26 13.90
CA SER A 107 -14.77 11.49 15.33
C SER A 107 -15.12 10.29 16.22
N ARG A 108 -15.96 9.35 15.76
CA ARG A 108 -16.42 8.18 16.53
C ARG A 108 -15.77 6.85 16.13
N LEU A 109 -14.84 6.86 15.18
CA LEU A 109 -14.18 5.62 14.73
C LEU A 109 -13.53 4.85 15.87
N MET A 110 -12.74 5.55 16.70
CA MET A 110 -12.04 4.93 17.81
C MET A 110 -12.99 4.48 18.92
N ASP A 111 -14.10 5.20 19.14
CA ASP A 111 -15.11 4.81 20.14
C ASP A 111 -15.73 3.46 19.80
N VAL A 112 -16.08 3.24 18.53
CA VAL A 112 -16.61 1.95 18.05
C VAL A 112 -15.57 0.85 18.19
N VAL A 113 -14.31 1.11 17.83
CA VAL A 113 -13.23 0.13 18.01
C VAL A 113 -13.06 -0.22 19.49
N ASN A 114 -13.03 0.78 20.37
CA ASN A 114 -12.94 0.58 21.82
C ASN A 114 -14.10 -0.25 22.36
N ARG A 115 -15.34 0.01 21.89
CA ARG A 115 -16.51 -0.80 22.23
C ARG A 115 -16.33 -2.26 21.78
N CYS A 116 -15.95 -2.48 20.52
CA CYS A 116 -15.72 -3.82 19.97
C CYS A 116 -14.65 -4.60 20.77
N VAL A 117 -13.58 -3.92 21.19
CA VAL A 117 -12.52 -4.54 22.00
C VAL A 117 -13.03 -4.89 23.41
N ARG A 118 -13.76 -3.98 24.06
CA ARG A 118 -14.19 -4.14 25.47
C ARG A 118 -15.40 -5.04 25.65
N GLU A 119 -16.39 -4.91 24.77
CA GLU A 119 -17.70 -5.56 24.90
C GLU A 119 -17.81 -6.83 24.05
N ASP A 120 -17.25 -6.81 22.84
CA ASP A 120 -17.37 -7.92 21.88
C ASP A 120 -16.14 -8.85 21.87
N ASN A 121 -15.17 -8.62 22.78
CA ASN A 121 -13.90 -9.34 22.90
C ASN A 121 -13.13 -9.44 21.57
N MET A 122 -13.14 -8.36 20.78
CA MET A 122 -12.44 -8.29 19.50
C MET A 122 -10.99 -7.84 19.67
N THR A 123 -10.09 -8.35 18.82
CA THR A 123 -8.71 -7.86 18.73
C THR A 123 -8.62 -6.75 17.67
N PHE A 124 -8.18 -5.57 18.07
CA PHE A 124 -7.94 -4.48 17.13
C PHE A 124 -6.64 -4.72 16.35
N LEU A 125 -6.73 -4.74 15.00
CA LEU A 125 -5.56 -4.76 14.13
C LEU A 125 -5.33 -3.37 13.53
N HIS A 126 -4.20 -2.77 13.88
CA HIS A 126 -3.83 -1.45 13.38
C HIS A 126 -3.42 -1.52 11.90
N SER A 127 -3.80 -0.50 11.14
CA SER A 127 -3.56 -0.45 9.69
C SER A 127 -2.17 0.03 9.28
N TYR A 128 -1.32 0.39 10.25
CA TYR A 128 0.07 0.86 10.04
C TYR A 128 0.96 0.72 11.29
N ASP A 129 0.46 1.06 12.49
CA ASP A 129 1.23 1.03 13.74
C ASP A 129 1.15 -0.34 14.43
N ASP A 130 1.74 -1.34 13.79
CA ASP A 130 1.79 -2.72 14.26
C ASP A 130 3.09 -3.37 13.76
N LEU A 131 3.88 -3.94 14.67
CA LEU A 131 5.19 -4.51 14.33
C LEU A 131 5.08 -5.70 13.37
N ASP A 132 4.06 -6.54 13.52
CA ASP A 132 3.82 -7.67 12.61
C ASP A 132 3.41 -7.15 11.24
N LEU A 133 2.61 -6.07 11.17
CA LEU A 133 2.29 -5.44 9.89
C LEU A 133 3.55 -4.90 9.19
N ILE A 134 4.36 -4.14 9.92
CA ILE A 134 5.60 -3.54 9.40
C ILE A 134 6.57 -4.62 8.92
N ALA A 135 6.75 -5.69 9.71
CA ALA A 135 7.54 -6.85 9.32
C ALA A 135 7.00 -7.54 8.06
N GLY A 136 5.69 -7.63 7.89
CA GLY A 136 5.10 -8.13 6.65
C GLY A 136 5.41 -7.23 5.45
N HIS A 137 5.36 -5.91 5.61
CA HIS A 137 5.75 -4.96 4.55
C HIS A 137 7.24 -5.04 4.19
N ALA A 138 8.11 -5.49 5.10
CA ALA A 138 9.53 -5.69 4.83
C ALA A 138 9.79 -6.73 3.72
N SER A 139 8.88 -7.68 3.50
CA SER A 139 8.97 -8.61 2.37
C SER A 139 9.11 -7.92 1.01
N LEU A 140 8.53 -6.72 0.85
CA LEU A 140 8.68 -5.95 -0.37
C LEU A 140 10.12 -5.48 -0.59
N GLY A 141 10.80 -5.03 0.47
CA GLY A 141 12.20 -4.61 0.38
C GLY A 141 13.12 -5.79 0.06
N LEU A 142 12.83 -6.99 0.60
CA LEU A 142 13.57 -8.20 0.25
C LEU A 142 13.40 -8.56 -1.23
N GLU A 143 12.18 -8.53 -1.76
CA GLU A 143 11.94 -8.77 -3.19
C GLU A 143 12.60 -7.72 -4.09
N VAL A 144 12.72 -6.47 -3.64
CA VAL A 144 13.49 -5.44 -4.36
C VAL A 144 14.95 -5.85 -4.45
N LEU A 145 15.55 -6.32 -3.35
CA LEU A 145 16.95 -6.74 -3.29
C LEU A 145 17.23 -8.03 -4.07
N GLU A 146 16.24 -8.92 -4.19
CA GLU A 146 16.35 -10.11 -5.06
C GLU A 146 16.54 -9.74 -6.53
N VAL A 147 15.90 -8.66 -7.00
CA VAL A 147 15.98 -8.21 -8.40
C VAL A 147 17.11 -7.20 -8.60
N MET A 148 17.33 -6.31 -7.63
CA MET A 148 18.39 -5.30 -7.64
C MET A 148 19.12 -5.32 -6.29
N PRO A 149 20.24 -6.06 -6.16
CA PRO A 149 20.93 -6.26 -4.88
C PRO A 149 21.47 -4.99 -4.21
N GLU A 150 21.82 -3.97 -4.99
CA GLU A 150 22.40 -2.71 -4.48
C GLU A 150 21.75 -1.49 -5.14
N PRO A 151 20.49 -1.15 -4.81
CA PRO A 151 19.84 0.03 -5.36
C PRO A 151 20.50 1.29 -4.80
N ASP A 152 20.72 2.31 -5.63
CA ASP A 152 21.22 3.60 -5.13
C ASP A 152 20.13 4.34 -4.33
N VAL A 153 18.90 4.30 -4.83
CA VAL A 153 17.75 5.03 -4.28
C VAL A 153 16.49 4.17 -4.33
N VAL A 154 15.73 4.16 -3.24
CA VAL A 154 14.37 3.56 -3.19
C VAL A 154 13.37 4.62 -2.74
N VAL A 155 12.35 4.86 -3.55
CA VAL A 155 11.31 5.86 -3.30
C VAL A 155 10.00 5.14 -2.95
N VAL A 156 9.48 5.44 -1.77
CA VAL A 156 8.37 4.73 -1.12
C VAL A 156 7.26 5.70 -0.78
N CYS A 157 6.00 5.38 -1.11
CA CYS A 157 4.87 6.16 -0.63
C CYS A 157 4.79 6.12 0.91
N CYS A 158 4.56 7.27 1.54
CA CYS A 158 4.39 7.42 2.97
C CYS A 158 2.98 7.92 3.28
N GLY A 159 2.30 7.21 4.17
CA GLY A 159 1.11 7.68 4.88
C GLY A 159 1.39 7.53 6.37
N GLY A 160 0.82 6.53 7.03
CA GLY A 160 1.19 6.16 8.40
C GLY A 160 2.58 5.50 8.57
N GLY A 161 3.51 5.66 7.62
CA GLY A 161 4.89 5.16 7.73
C GLY A 161 5.14 3.65 7.64
N GLY A 162 4.16 2.78 7.84
CA GLY A 162 4.40 1.32 7.95
C GLY A 162 5.06 0.65 6.74
N LEU A 163 4.74 1.07 5.51
CA LEU A 163 5.42 0.56 4.30
C LEU A 163 6.88 1.02 4.26
N LEU A 164 7.11 2.32 4.45
CA LEU A 164 8.43 2.93 4.48
C LEU A 164 9.31 2.27 5.53
N ALA A 165 8.81 2.09 6.75
CA ALA A 165 9.52 1.44 7.84
C ALA A 165 9.92 0.00 7.50
N GLY A 166 8.99 -0.80 6.96
CA GLY A 166 9.25 -2.18 6.58
C GLY A 166 10.30 -2.29 5.47
N VAL A 167 10.14 -1.50 4.40
CA VAL A 167 11.09 -1.47 3.27
C VAL A 167 12.46 -0.99 3.72
N ALA A 168 12.52 0.06 4.54
CA ALA A 168 13.77 0.58 5.08
C ALA A 168 14.49 -0.44 5.96
N ALA A 169 13.75 -1.12 6.84
CA ALA A 169 14.31 -2.18 7.67
C ALA A 169 14.90 -3.31 6.82
N ALA A 170 14.15 -3.81 5.83
CA ALA A 170 14.63 -4.86 4.93
C ALA A 170 15.92 -4.46 4.21
N ILE A 171 15.97 -3.27 3.63
CA ILE A 171 17.13 -2.80 2.86
C ILE A 171 18.35 -2.60 3.77
N LYS A 172 18.18 -1.91 4.90
CA LYS A 172 19.29 -1.59 5.81
C LYS A 172 19.84 -2.83 6.52
N LEU A 173 18.97 -3.71 7.00
CA LEU A 173 19.38 -4.94 7.68
C LEU A 173 19.99 -5.97 6.72
N SER A 174 19.79 -5.82 5.41
CA SER A 174 20.45 -6.64 4.38
C SER A 174 21.83 -6.13 3.98
N GLY A 175 22.34 -5.06 4.62
CA GLY A 175 23.70 -4.54 4.38
C GLY A 175 23.77 -3.40 3.36
N CYS A 176 22.66 -2.92 2.81
CA CYS A 176 22.62 -1.81 1.85
C CYS A 176 22.70 -0.43 2.55
N GLU A 177 23.80 -0.18 3.26
CA GLU A 177 23.99 1.02 4.08
C GLU A 177 23.98 2.31 3.25
N LYS A 178 24.48 2.25 2.01
CA LYS A 178 24.58 3.41 1.10
C LYS A 178 23.29 3.74 0.36
N THR A 179 22.34 2.81 0.28
CA THR A 179 21.05 3.04 -0.39
C THR A 179 20.29 4.16 0.30
N ARG A 180 19.90 5.20 -0.44
CA ARG A 180 19.03 6.27 0.08
C ARG A 180 17.57 5.84 -0.03
N ILE A 181 16.78 6.11 1.01
CA ILE A 181 15.37 5.71 1.05
C ILE A 181 14.54 6.95 1.30
N TYR A 182 13.67 7.31 0.35
CA TYR A 182 12.83 8.49 0.42
C TYR A 182 11.37 8.08 0.66
N GLY A 183 10.82 8.56 1.78
CA GLY A 183 9.38 8.55 2.02
C GLY A 183 8.72 9.73 1.33
N VAL A 184 7.66 9.49 0.57
CA VAL A 184 6.97 10.53 -0.20
C VAL A 184 5.50 10.56 0.15
N GLU A 185 5.02 11.72 0.60
CA GLU A 185 3.60 11.98 0.77
C GLU A 185 2.99 12.57 -0.50
N PRO A 186 1.69 12.36 -0.76
CA PRO A 186 1.06 12.84 -1.98
C PRO A 186 0.99 14.39 -2.02
N GLU A 187 1.51 15.03 -3.09
CA GLU A 187 1.42 16.49 -3.33
C GLU A 187 0.97 16.84 -4.77
N GLY A 188 1.00 18.13 -5.16
CA GLY A 188 0.37 18.71 -6.37
C GLY A 188 0.60 18.04 -7.74
N GLU A 189 1.54 17.11 -7.89
CA GLU A 189 1.85 16.40 -9.14
C GLU A 189 1.14 15.04 -9.29
N ILE A 190 0.36 14.61 -8.30
CA ILE A 190 -0.34 13.31 -8.34
C ILE A 190 -1.22 13.19 -9.59
N LYS A 191 -1.92 14.26 -9.98
CA LYS A 191 -2.92 14.16 -11.05
C LYS A 191 -2.29 13.83 -12.41
N SER A 192 -1.21 14.53 -12.75
CA SER A 192 -0.45 14.27 -13.98
C SER A 192 0.25 12.91 -13.91
N ALA A 193 0.75 12.51 -12.74
CA ALA A 193 1.35 11.20 -12.52
C ALA A 193 0.37 10.04 -12.77
N VAL A 194 -0.86 10.11 -12.23
CA VAL A 194 -1.91 9.10 -12.49
C VAL A 194 -2.23 9.02 -13.98
N SER A 195 -2.41 10.16 -14.65
CA SER A 195 -2.70 10.22 -16.09
C SER A 195 -1.58 9.59 -16.93
N ALA A 196 -0.31 9.92 -16.64
CA ALA A 196 0.84 9.38 -17.37
C ALA A 196 0.97 7.84 -17.22
N LEU A 197 0.76 7.33 -15.99
CA LEU A 197 0.76 5.89 -15.71
C LEU A 197 -0.40 5.20 -16.45
N TYR A 198 -1.61 5.78 -16.41
CA TYR A 198 -2.78 5.23 -17.09
C TYR A 198 -2.56 5.13 -18.61
N LYS A 199 -2.05 6.19 -19.24
CA LYS A 199 -1.67 6.20 -20.68
C LYS A 199 -0.64 5.14 -21.04
N SER A 200 0.17 4.73 -20.07
CA SER A 200 1.19 3.70 -20.24
C SER A 200 0.70 2.29 -19.88
N GLY A 201 -0.62 2.12 -19.68
CA GLY A 201 -1.25 0.84 -19.36
C GLY A 201 -1.16 0.45 -17.88
N LEU A 202 -0.71 1.34 -17.01
CA LEU A 202 -0.55 1.10 -15.58
C LEU A 202 -1.68 1.78 -14.78
N VAL A 203 -2.60 1.00 -14.25
CA VAL A 203 -3.66 1.52 -13.36
C VAL A 203 -3.14 1.59 -11.93
N VAL A 204 -3.06 2.81 -11.41
CA VAL A 204 -2.51 3.12 -10.09
C VAL A 204 -3.42 4.15 -9.41
N GLU A 205 -3.67 3.98 -8.13
CA GLU A 205 -4.46 4.93 -7.35
C GLU A 205 -3.60 6.16 -6.96
N PRO A 206 -4.21 7.29 -6.54
CA PRO A 206 -3.48 8.53 -6.26
C PRO A 206 -2.38 8.39 -5.18
N SER A 207 -2.68 7.71 -4.07
CA SER A 207 -1.68 7.38 -3.05
C SER A 207 -0.64 6.38 -3.56
N GLY A 208 -1.05 5.50 -4.47
CA GLY A 208 -0.22 4.50 -5.14
C GLY A 208 0.89 5.11 -5.99
N CYS A 209 0.67 6.29 -6.55
CA CYS A 209 1.59 6.94 -7.49
C CYS A 209 2.49 8.00 -6.86
N ALA A 210 2.42 8.26 -5.55
CA ALA A 210 3.17 9.35 -4.91
C ALA A 210 4.68 9.27 -5.16
N ALA A 211 5.28 8.07 -5.05
CA ALA A 211 6.70 7.86 -5.35
C ALA A 211 7.04 8.23 -6.80
N PHE A 212 6.20 7.83 -7.76
CA PHE A 212 6.38 8.19 -9.16
C PHE A 212 6.25 9.69 -9.39
N ALA A 213 5.23 10.32 -8.79
CA ALA A 213 5.00 11.76 -8.87
C ALA A 213 6.23 12.56 -8.40
N ALA A 214 6.84 12.20 -7.27
CA ALA A 214 8.04 12.89 -6.79
C ALA A 214 9.27 12.70 -7.67
N ILE A 215 9.42 11.53 -8.31
CA ILE A 215 10.51 11.29 -9.26
C ILE A 215 10.31 12.18 -10.51
N VAL A 216 9.11 12.16 -11.11
CA VAL A 216 8.82 12.96 -12.32
C VAL A 216 8.76 14.46 -12.07
N GLY A 217 8.36 14.87 -10.86
CA GLY A 217 8.43 16.25 -10.38
C GLY A 217 9.83 16.72 -10.02
N LYS A 218 10.87 15.88 -10.19
CA LYS A 218 12.27 16.19 -9.85
C LYS A 218 12.44 16.63 -8.38
N LYS A 219 11.61 16.09 -7.48
CA LYS A 219 11.63 16.39 -6.05
C LYS A 219 12.61 15.52 -5.27
N ILE A 220 13.08 14.43 -5.87
CA ILE A 220 14.09 13.56 -5.26
C ILE A 220 15.48 14.03 -5.73
N PRO A 221 16.40 14.39 -4.82
CA PRO A 221 17.70 14.94 -5.19
C PRO A 221 18.69 13.86 -5.67
N ASP A 222 19.66 14.30 -6.49
CA ASP A 222 20.82 13.52 -6.96
C ASP A 222 20.46 12.16 -7.58
N LEU A 223 19.48 12.13 -8.49
CA LEU A 223 19.11 10.89 -9.19
C LEU A 223 19.98 10.60 -10.43
N GLU A 224 20.76 11.55 -10.92
CA GLU A 224 21.50 11.40 -12.18
C GLU A 224 22.44 10.19 -12.16
N GLY A 225 22.32 9.32 -13.17
CA GLY A 225 23.10 8.09 -13.31
C GLY A 225 22.80 7.00 -12.27
N LYS A 226 21.80 7.19 -11.39
CA LYS A 226 21.49 6.27 -10.28
C LYS A 226 20.51 5.18 -10.70
N ASN A 227 20.63 4.02 -10.04
CA ASN A 227 19.62 2.97 -10.08
C ASN A 227 18.52 3.27 -9.04
N VAL A 228 17.35 3.66 -9.54
CA VAL A 228 16.24 4.16 -8.72
C VAL A 228 15.09 3.17 -8.72
N VAL A 229 14.64 2.73 -7.56
CA VAL A 229 13.44 1.90 -7.40
C VAL A 229 12.25 2.79 -7.03
N CYS A 230 11.22 2.78 -7.85
CA CYS A 230 9.95 3.45 -7.66
C CYS A 230 8.87 2.44 -7.25
N ILE A 231 8.27 2.58 -6.07
CA ILE A 231 7.20 1.68 -5.62
C ILE A 231 5.83 2.26 -6.00
N LEU A 232 5.10 1.55 -6.87
CA LEU A 232 3.69 1.84 -7.15
C LEU A 232 2.83 1.02 -6.19
N SER A 233 2.44 1.64 -5.08
CA SER A 233 1.99 0.90 -3.88
C SER A 233 0.58 0.29 -4.00
N GLY A 234 -0.28 0.78 -4.89
CA GLY A 234 -1.64 0.26 -5.05
C GLY A 234 -2.38 0.79 -6.27
N GLY A 235 -3.43 0.08 -6.68
CA GLY A 235 -4.23 0.39 -7.87
C GLY A 235 -5.74 0.32 -7.65
N ASN A 236 -6.21 0.40 -6.40
CA ASN A 236 -7.63 0.29 -6.09
C ASN A 236 -8.35 1.63 -6.28
N ILE A 237 -8.42 2.08 -7.54
CA ILE A 237 -9.16 3.28 -7.97
C ILE A 237 -10.51 2.87 -8.59
N VAL A 238 -11.59 3.59 -8.28
CA VAL A 238 -12.88 3.36 -8.94
C VAL A 238 -13.01 4.23 -10.20
N LYS A 239 -13.87 3.83 -11.14
CA LYS A 239 -14.06 4.53 -12.42
C LYS A 239 -14.33 6.03 -12.26
N ASP A 240 -15.20 6.38 -11.31
CA ASP A 240 -15.57 7.77 -11.06
C ASP A 240 -14.41 8.59 -10.46
N GLU A 241 -13.52 7.95 -9.69
CA GLU A 241 -12.29 8.57 -9.21
C GLU A 241 -11.33 8.81 -10.38
N LEU A 242 -11.19 7.82 -11.28
CA LEU A 242 -10.31 7.90 -12.45
C LEU A 242 -10.73 9.01 -13.43
N ALA A 243 -12.04 9.27 -13.56
CA ALA A 243 -12.58 10.34 -14.42
C ALA A 243 -12.19 11.76 -13.97
N ASN A 244 -11.66 11.95 -12.75
CA ASN A 244 -11.22 13.25 -12.25
C ASN A 244 -9.77 13.60 -12.61
N PHE A 245 -9.08 12.71 -13.35
CA PHE A 245 -7.71 12.90 -13.77
C PHE A 245 -7.66 13.41 -15.21
N PRO A 246 -6.73 14.33 -15.52
CA PRO A 246 -6.63 14.92 -16.84
C PRO A 246 -6.37 13.87 -17.91
N ASP A 247 -6.92 14.10 -19.10
CA ASP A 247 -6.73 13.28 -20.29
C ASP A 247 -5.30 13.22 -20.79
#